data_AF-A0A165QVI8-F1
#
_entry.id   AF-A0A165QVI8-F1
#
_cell.length_a   1.000
_cell.length_b   1.000
_cell.length_c   1.000
_cell.angle_alpha   90.00
_cell.angle_beta   90.00
_cell.angle_gamma   90.00
#
_symmetry.space_group_name_H-M   'P 1'
#
loop_
_entity.id
_entity.type
_entity.pdbx_description
1 polymer ?
#
loop_
_entity_poly.entity_id
_entity_poly.type
_entity_poly.pdbx_seq_one_letter_code
_entity_poly.pdbx_strand_id
1 'polypeptide(L)'
;MSSDDSFISGVAYPQPFAELAIELAESASRYLHILSPALDHDAFGSNALESAISGLARSSQQTQVRILIKDSRAMVSRGHPLLVLARRMPSSVSIRKLTDHPDWHGQTLVIRDRDGVLFKPGEANKDGFYEPDSRASTERHYELFQELWRFSEEDPNLRTLSL
;
A
#
# COMPACT_ATOMS: atom_id res chain seq x y z
N MET A 1 28.89 -3.43 -0.70
CA MET A 1 28.07 -2.21 -0.58
C MET A 1 27.15 -2.44 0.59
N SER A 2 27.41 -1.76 1.70
CA SER A 2 26.61 -1.87 2.92
C SER A 2 25.24 -1.27 2.64
N SER A 3 24.23 -2.13 2.49
CA SER A 3 22.84 -1.69 2.66
C SER A 3 22.69 -1.40 4.14
N ASP A 4 22.48 -0.15 4.51
CA ASP A 4 22.04 0.21 5.86
C ASP A 4 20.64 -0.36 6.04
N ASP A 5 20.60 -1.62 6.46
CA ASP A 5 19.44 -2.43 6.80
C ASP A 5 18.83 -1.97 8.14
N SER A 6 18.61 -0.66 8.24
CA SER A 6 18.38 0.03 9.50
C SER A 6 16.91 0.32 9.64
N PHE A 7 16.28 -0.36 10.60
CA PHE A 7 15.01 0.06 11.18
C PHE A 7 15.00 1.58 11.42
N ILE A 8 13.99 2.28 10.91
CA ILE A 8 13.78 3.71 11.12
C ILE A 8 12.51 3.88 11.94
N SER A 9 12.62 4.48 13.13
CA SER A 9 11.47 4.96 13.90
C SER A 9 11.25 6.45 13.64
N GLY A 10 10.08 6.98 14.01
CA GLY A 10 9.85 8.42 13.88
C GLY A 10 9.51 8.85 12.44
N VAL A 11 9.05 7.92 11.59
CA VAL A 11 8.76 8.22 10.18
C VAL A 11 7.54 9.15 10.10
N ALA A 12 7.79 10.41 9.74
CA ALA A 12 6.76 11.40 9.53
C ALA A 12 5.96 11.16 8.24
N TYR A 13 4.74 11.71 8.21
CA TYR A 13 3.81 11.61 7.09
C TYR A 13 3.44 12.99 6.55
N PRO A 14 3.44 13.22 5.22
CA PRO A 14 3.66 12.23 4.15
C PRO A 14 5.14 12.01 3.79
N GLN A 15 6.06 12.90 4.18
CA GLN A 15 7.50 12.71 4.00
C GLN A 15 8.20 12.49 5.35
N PRO A 16 9.15 11.54 5.45
CA PRO A 16 9.75 10.72 4.38
C PRO A 16 8.98 9.44 4.03
N PHE A 17 7.78 9.21 4.59
CA PHE A 17 6.98 7.99 4.33
C PHE A 17 6.83 7.66 2.84
N ALA A 18 6.54 8.66 1.99
CA ALA A 18 6.35 8.48 0.55
C ALA A 18 7.59 7.90 -0.15
N GLU A 19 8.79 8.33 0.26
CA GLU A 19 10.06 7.89 -0.30
C GLU A 19 10.35 6.44 0.09
N LEU A 20 10.12 6.10 1.37
CA LEU A 20 10.27 4.75 1.89
C LEU A 20 9.25 3.78 1.29
N ALA A 21 8.04 4.25 0.97
CA ALA A 21 7.05 3.45 0.26
C ALA A 21 7.50 3.10 -1.18
N ILE A 22 8.17 4.04 -1.86
CA ILE A 22 8.77 3.78 -3.18
C ILE A 22 9.89 2.76 -3.05
N GLU A 23 10.79 2.92 -2.08
CA GLU A 23 11.91 1.99 -1.83
C GLU A 23 11.43 0.55 -1.57
N LEU A 24 10.37 0.39 -0.75
CA LEU A 24 9.74 -0.93 -0.56
C LEU A 24 9.14 -1.49 -1.84
N ALA A 25 8.47 -0.66 -2.64
CA ALA A 25 7.85 -1.11 -3.87
C ALA A 25 8.89 -1.51 -4.92
N GLU A 26 10.01 -0.80 -5.01
CA GLU A 26 11.11 -1.11 -5.95
C GLU A 26 11.86 -2.39 -5.58
N SER A 27 11.98 -2.69 -4.29
CA SER A 27 12.62 -3.93 -3.80
C SER A 27 11.70 -5.15 -3.79
N ALA A 28 10.41 -4.99 -4.11
CA ALA A 28 9.43 -6.08 -4.10
C ALA A 28 9.69 -7.12 -5.19
N SER A 29 9.57 -8.41 -4.85
CA SER A 29 9.80 -9.52 -5.80
C SER A 29 8.54 -10.31 -6.16
N ARG A 30 7.53 -10.36 -5.27
CA ARG A 30 6.32 -11.16 -5.43
C ARG A 30 5.05 -10.42 -5.01
N TYR A 31 5.04 -9.78 -3.85
CA TYR A 31 3.83 -9.19 -3.27
C TYR A 31 4.07 -7.77 -2.79
N LEU A 32 3.10 -6.91 -3.04
CA LEU A 32 3.02 -5.60 -2.40
C LEU A 32 1.60 -5.37 -1.89
N HIS A 33 1.46 -5.14 -0.59
CA HIS A 33 0.18 -4.88 0.05
C HIS A 33 0.17 -3.48 0.62
N ILE A 34 -0.85 -2.70 0.28
CA ILE A 34 -1.05 -1.33 0.78
C ILE A 34 -2.38 -1.28 1.52
N LEU A 35 -2.35 -0.88 2.78
CA LEU A 35 -3.53 -0.52 3.55
C LEU A 35 -3.50 0.99 3.75
N SER A 36 -4.50 1.74 3.31
CA SER A 36 -4.58 3.17 3.56
C SER A 36 -6.03 3.64 3.56
N PRO A 37 -6.51 4.38 4.58
CA PRO A 37 -7.91 4.81 4.61
C PRO A 37 -8.34 5.58 3.36
N ALA A 38 -7.48 6.48 2.86
CA ALA A 38 -7.79 7.38 1.75
C ALA A 38 -6.87 7.24 0.54
N LEU A 39 -5.75 6.51 0.67
CA LEU A 39 -4.70 6.42 -0.36
C LEU A 39 -4.36 7.81 -0.91
N ASP A 40 -3.95 8.72 -0.02
CA ASP A 40 -3.75 10.12 -0.39
C ASP A 40 -2.61 10.31 -1.39
N HIS A 41 -2.76 11.34 -2.22
CA HIS A 41 -1.81 11.64 -3.29
C HIS A 41 -0.44 12.05 -2.78
N ASP A 42 -0.34 12.65 -1.59
CA ASP A 42 0.92 13.16 -1.08
C ASP A 42 1.89 12.02 -0.73
N ALA A 43 1.36 10.88 -0.26
CA ALA A 43 2.14 9.66 -0.02
C ALA A 43 2.15 8.67 -1.19
N PHE A 44 1.02 8.51 -1.91
CA PHE A 44 0.83 7.42 -2.89
C PHE A 44 0.60 7.88 -4.33
N GLY A 45 0.59 9.20 -4.58
CA GLY A 45 0.25 9.80 -5.87
C GLY A 45 1.45 10.09 -6.78
N SER A 46 2.65 9.60 -6.45
CA SER A 46 3.86 9.86 -7.25
C SER A 46 3.98 8.92 -8.45
N ASN A 47 4.53 9.43 -9.56
CA ASN A 47 4.84 8.59 -10.73
C ASN A 47 5.92 7.54 -10.44
N ALA A 48 6.82 7.81 -9.49
CA ALA A 48 7.84 6.86 -9.06
C ALA A 48 7.20 5.62 -8.43
N LEU A 49 6.23 5.80 -7.52
CA LEU A 49 5.52 4.68 -6.92
C LEU A 49 4.70 3.91 -7.96
N GLU A 50 3.98 4.60 -8.86
CA GLU A 50 3.25 3.95 -9.95
C GLU A 50 4.18 3.11 -10.84
N SER A 51 5.36 3.65 -11.17
CA SER A 51 6.37 2.96 -11.98
C SER A 51 6.93 1.72 -11.29
N ALA A 52 7.24 1.81 -9.98
CA ALA A 52 7.71 0.68 -9.19
C ALA A 52 6.66 -0.46 -9.14
N ILE A 53 5.40 -0.12 -8.85
CA ILE A 53 4.28 -1.08 -8.82
C ILE A 53 4.02 -1.68 -10.20
N SER A 54 4.10 -0.86 -11.26
CA SER A 54 3.96 -1.32 -12.65
C SER A 54 5.08 -2.29 -13.03
N GLY A 55 6.32 -2.02 -12.58
CA GLY A 55 7.47 -2.90 -12.77
C GLY A 55 7.25 -4.26 -12.10
N LEU A 56 6.84 -4.27 -10.83
CA LEU A 56 6.49 -5.50 -10.11
C LEU A 56 5.38 -6.27 -10.83
N ALA A 57 4.28 -5.62 -11.18
CA ALA A 57 3.12 -6.26 -11.82
C ALA A 57 3.45 -6.91 -13.18
N ARG A 58 4.52 -6.47 -13.86
CA ARG A 58 4.99 -7.01 -15.15
C ARG A 58 6.11 -8.04 -15.01
N SER A 59 6.74 -8.15 -13.84
CA SER A 59 7.92 -9.01 -13.67
C SER A 59 7.57 -10.50 -13.75
N SER A 60 6.38 -10.89 -13.28
CA SER A 60 5.87 -12.26 -13.35
C SER A 60 4.36 -12.31 -13.20
N GLN A 61 3.72 -13.30 -13.83
CA GLN A 61 2.30 -13.62 -13.65
C GLN A 61 1.94 -14.05 -12.22
N GLN A 62 2.94 -14.39 -11.40
CA GLN A 62 2.76 -14.76 -9.99
C GLN A 62 2.82 -13.56 -9.05
N THR A 63 3.17 -12.38 -9.56
CA THR A 63 3.20 -11.17 -8.73
C THR A 63 1.79 -10.68 -8.44
N GLN A 64 1.62 -10.03 -7.29
CA GLN A 64 0.33 -9.51 -6.89
C GLN A 64 0.48 -8.25 -6.02
N VAL A 65 -0.27 -7.23 -6.40
CA VAL A 65 -0.42 -6.00 -5.66
C VAL A 65 -1.86 -5.86 -5.19
N ARG A 66 -2.04 -5.65 -3.89
CA ARG A 66 -3.35 -5.48 -3.26
C ARG A 66 -3.39 -4.19 -2.49
N ILE A 67 -4.39 -3.37 -2.75
CA ILE A 67 -4.57 -2.07 -2.13
C ILE A 67 -5.94 -2.07 -1.46
N LEU A 68 -5.97 -1.85 -0.15
CA LEU A 68 -7.19 -1.80 0.64
C LEU A 68 -7.44 -0.37 1.13
N ILE A 69 -8.62 0.16 0.81
CA ILE A 69 -9.04 1.52 1.16
C ILE A 69 -10.35 1.57 1.95
N LYS A 70 -10.59 2.66 2.67
CA LYS A 70 -11.85 2.88 3.41
C LYS A 70 -12.85 3.67 2.58
N ASP A 71 -12.37 4.71 1.88
CA ASP A 71 -13.19 5.54 1.00
C ASP A 71 -12.55 5.71 -0.39
N SER A 72 -13.31 5.39 -1.43
CA SER A 72 -12.93 5.51 -2.84
C SER A 72 -13.25 6.88 -3.45
N ARG A 73 -14.09 7.70 -2.81
CA ARG A 73 -14.62 8.94 -3.39
C ARG A 73 -13.52 9.91 -3.81
N ALA A 74 -12.56 10.18 -2.93
CA ALA A 74 -11.46 11.11 -3.21
C ALA A 74 -10.55 10.61 -4.34
N MET A 75 -10.27 9.30 -4.34
CA MET A 75 -9.44 8.65 -5.34
C MET A 75 -10.09 8.68 -6.74
N VAL A 76 -11.41 8.50 -6.81
CA VAL A 76 -12.17 8.53 -8.07
C VAL A 76 -12.35 9.97 -8.57
N SER A 77 -12.70 10.92 -7.71
CA SER A 77 -13.00 12.29 -8.12
C SER A 77 -11.75 13.05 -8.59
N ARG A 78 -10.62 12.83 -7.94
CA ARG A 78 -9.35 13.51 -8.26
C ARG A 78 -8.54 12.77 -9.33
N GLY A 79 -8.81 11.48 -9.52
CA GLY A 79 -8.07 10.59 -10.40
C GLY A 79 -6.72 10.20 -9.81
N HIS A 80 -6.60 8.99 -9.26
CA HIS A 80 -5.37 8.51 -8.64
C HIS A 80 -4.51 7.64 -9.59
N PRO A 81 -3.17 7.80 -9.63
CA PRO A 81 -2.30 6.99 -10.50
C PRO A 81 -2.46 5.48 -10.27
N LEU A 82 -2.53 5.05 -9.00
CA LEU A 82 -2.74 3.63 -8.67
C LEU A 82 -4.11 3.10 -9.07
N LEU A 83 -5.15 3.95 -9.14
CA LEU A 83 -6.45 3.56 -9.69
C LEU A 83 -6.37 3.33 -11.20
N VAL A 84 -5.68 4.22 -11.92
CA VAL A 84 -5.42 4.05 -13.36
C VAL A 84 -4.61 2.77 -13.60
N LEU A 85 -3.62 2.50 -12.75
CA LEU A 85 -2.80 1.28 -12.82
C LEU A 85 -3.62 0.01 -12.62
N ALA A 86 -4.45 -0.03 -11.57
CA ALA A 86 -5.33 -1.15 -11.28
C ALA A 86 -6.31 -1.46 -12.43
N ARG A 87 -6.81 -0.42 -13.11
CA ARG A 87 -7.66 -0.59 -14.29
C ARG A 87 -6.91 -1.16 -15.50
N ARG A 88 -5.63 -0.79 -15.68
CA ARG A 88 -4.79 -1.30 -16.77
C ARG A 88 -4.32 -2.74 -16.55
N MET A 89 -4.14 -3.14 -15.29
CA MET A 89 -3.59 -4.46 -14.92
C MET A 89 -4.42 -5.15 -13.83
N PRO A 90 -5.72 -5.41 -14.06
CA PRO A 90 -6.64 -5.90 -13.03
C PRO A 90 -6.30 -7.31 -12.53
N SER A 91 -5.55 -8.11 -13.29
CA SER A 91 -5.07 -9.43 -12.86
C SER A 91 -3.96 -9.37 -11.81
N SER A 92 -3.14 -8.31 -11.84
CA SER A 92 -1.95 -8.18 -11.00
C SER A 92 -2.12 -7.11 -9.93
N VAL A 93 -2.96 -6.09 -10.15
CA VAL A 93 -3.17 -4.96 -9.24
C VAL A 93 -4.66 -4.87 -8.92
N SER A 94 -5.01 -5.08 -7.64
CA SER A 94 -6.38 -5.04 -7.15
C SER A 94 -6.56 -3.95 -6.11
N ILE A 95 -7.61 -3.14 -6.25
CA ILE A 95 -8.05 -2.19 -5.22
C ILE A 95 -9.40 -2.66 -4.69
N ARG A 96 -9.50 -2.82 -3.37
CA ARG A 96 -10.74 -3.18 -2.66
C ARG A 96 -11.05 -2.18 -1.58
N LYS A 97 -12.31 -2.17 -1.16
CA LYS A 97 -12.83 -1.28 -0.14
C LYS A 97 -13.28 -2.08 1.08
N LEU A 98 -12.99 -1.55 2.27
CA LEU A 98 -13.52 -2.03 3.53
C LEU A 98 -13.94 -0.82 4.36
N THR A 99 -15.25 -0.61 4.49
CA THR A 99 -15.77 0.62 5.12
C THR A 99 -15.62 0.60 6.63
N ASP A 100 -15.73 -0.57 7.27
CA ASP A 100 -15.61 -0.70 8.72
C ASP A 100 -15.11 -2.11 9.10
N HIS A 101 -14.25 -2.19 10.11
CA HIS A 101 -13.76 -3.43 10.69
C HIS A 101 -13.16 -3.15 12.07
N PRO A 102 -13.45 -3.96 13.11
CA PRO A 102 -12.97 -3.71 14.47
C PRO A 102 -11.44 -3.62 14.57
N ASP A 103 -10.71 -4.37 13.76
CA ASP A 103 -9.23 -4.38 13.77
C ASP A 103 -8.58 -3.28 12.92
N TRP A 104 -9.37 -2.49 12.18
CA TRP A 104 -8.83 -1.39 11.37
C TRP A 104 -9.04 -0.03 12.04
N HIS A 105 -8.03 0.41 12.78
CA HIS A 105 -8.00 1.68 13.51
C HIS A 105 -7.50 2.87 12.68
N GLY A 106 -7.57 2.79 11.35
CA GLY A 106 -7.15 3.86 10.44
C GLY A 106 -5.64 3.97 10.19
N GLN A 107 -4.86 2.98 10.65
CA GLN A 107 -3.44 2.87 10.32
C GLN A 107 -3.23 2.67 8.80
N THR A 108 -2.07 3.11 8.32
CA THR A 108 -1.59 2.90 6.95
C THR A 108 -0.38 1.97 6.96
N LEU A 109 -0.36 1.00 6.06
CA LEU A 109 0.68 -0.03 5.94
C LEU A 109 1.13 -0.14 4.49
N VAL A 110 2.43 -0.34 4.28
CA VAL A 110 2.98 -0.89 3.04
C VAL A 110 3.79 -2.12 3.42
N ILE A 111 3.45 -3.27 2.84
CA ILE A 111 4.10 -4.55 3.13
C ILE A 111 4.66 -5.12 1.84
N ARG A 112 5.94 -5.46 1.86
CA ARG A 112 6.67 -6.09 0.76
C ARG A 112 6.89 -7.57 1.07
N ASP A 113 6.49 -8.42 0.12
CA ASP A 113 6.68 -9.88 0.09
C ASP A 113 6.16 -10.61 1.33
N ARG A 114 6.88 -10.54 2.44
CA ARG A 114 6.53 -10.96 3.82
C ARG A 114 7.61 -10.56 4.83
N ASP A 115 8.49 -9.64 4.46
CA ASP A 115 9.68 -9.30 5.21
C ASP A 115 9.99 -7.80 5.23
N GLY A 116 9.28 -6.96 4.48
CA GLY A 116 9.38 -5.51 4.60
C GLY A 116 8.07 -4.87 5.05
N VAL A 117 8.14 -3.94 5.99
CA VAL A 117 6.97 -3.17 6.46
C VAL A 117 7.30 -1.69 6.65
N LEU A 118 6.40 -0.84 6.17
CA LEU A 118 6.32 0.57 6.49
C LEU A 118 4.96 0.82 7.13
N PHE A 119 4.97 1.36 8.33
CA PHE A 119 3.79 1.51 9.16
C PHE A 119 3.59 2.97 9.54
N LYS A 120 2.34 3.43 9.48
CA LYS A 120 1.91 4.70 10.07
C LYS A 120 0.67 4.44 10.94
N PRO A 121 0.70 4.80 12.23
CA PRO A 121 -0.48 4.75 13.10
C PRO A 121 -1.66 5.57 12.56
N GLY A 122 -2.88 5.18 12.92
CA GLY A 122 -4.09 5.95 12.59
C GLY A 122 -4.19 7.26 13.37
N GLU A 123 -3.58 7.32 14.56
CA GLU A 123 -3.53 8.51 15.42
C GLU A 123 -2.56 9.56 14.85
N ALA A 124 -3.02 10.81 14.71
CA ALA A 124 -2.26 11.88 14.06
C ALA A 124 -0.94 12.27 14.76
N ASN A 125 -0.80 11.98 16.05
CA ASN A 125 0.35 12.39 16.87
C ASN A 125 1.38 11.27 17.09
N LYS A 126 1.25 10.13 16.41
CA LYS A 126 2.20 9.03 16.52
C LYS A 126 2.95 8.87 15.22
N ASP A 127 4.27 8.84 15.33
CA ASP A 127 5.13 8.63 14.19
C ASP A 127 5.07 7.18 13.70
N GLY A 128 5.37 7.01 12.41
CA GLY A 128 5.51 5.71 11.78
C GLY A 128 6.84 5.04 12.06
N PHE A 129 7.00 3.85 11.50
CA PHE A 129 8.29 3.17 11.43
C PHE A 129 8.45 2.47 10.09
N TYR A 130 9.70 2.18 9.75
CA TYR A 130 10.12 1.47 8.55
C TYR A 130 11.08 0.36 8.95
N GLU A 131 10.82 -0.85 8.47
CA GLU A 131 11.67 -2.02 8.72
C GLU A 131 11.70 -2.86 7.43
N PRO A 132 12.72 -2.67 6.57
CA PRO A 132 12.72 -3.26 5.23
C PRO A 132 12.96 -4.76 5.19
N ASP A 133 13.69 -5.34 6.16
CA ASP A 133 14.11 -6.75 6.12
C ASP A 133 13.90 -7.48 7.46
N SER A 134 12.68 -7.42 7.98
CA SER A 134 12.24 -8.12 9.20
C SER A 134 10.94 -8.89 9.04
N ARG A 135 11.07 -10.21 8.90
CA ARG A 135 9.93 -11.14 8.89
C ARG A 135 9.11 -11.10 10.17
N ALA A 136 9.79 -11.04 11.32
CA ALA A 136 9.13 -11.04 12.63
C ALA A 136 8.27 -9.78 12.84
N SER A 137 8.77 -8.61 12.42
CA SER A 137 8.00 -7.37 12.48
C SER A 137 6.86 -7.35 11.46
N THR A 138 7.09 -7.90 10.27
CA THR A 138 6.12 -7.92 9.17
C THR A 138 4.95 -8.86 9.42
N GLU A 139 5.16 -10.00 10.10
CA GLU A 139 4.18 -11.08 10.26
C GLU A 139 2.82 -10.58 10.78
N ARG A 140 2.80 -9.84 11.90
CA ARG A 140 1.55 -9.33 12.49
C ARG A 140 0.82 -8.35 11.55
N HIS A 141 1.56 -7.53 10.80
CA HIS A 141 0.99 -6.56 9.85
C HIS A 141 0.43 -7.26 8.61
N TYR A 142 1.12 -8.30 8.16
CA TYR A 142 0.67 -9.15 7.07
C TYR A 142 -0.59 -9.91 7.45
N GLU A 143 -0.65 -10.51 8.64
CA GLU A 143 -1.86 -11.19 9.14
C GLU A 143 -3.05 -10.24 9.23
N LEU A 144 -2.86 -9.05 9.80
CA LEU A 144 -3.89 -8.01 9.83
C LEU A 144 -4.38 -7.68 8.41
N PHE A 145 -3.46 -7.41 7.47
CA PHE A 145 -3.84 -7.10 6.09
C PHE A 145 -4.67 -8.22 5.46
N GLN A 146 -4.25 -9.46 5.66
CA GLN A 146 -4.93 -10.63 5.10
C GLN A 146 -6.34 -10.79 5.68
N GLU A 147 -6.52 -10.55 6.98
CA GLU A 147 -7.84 -10.60 7.61
C GLU A 147 -8.75 -9.51 7.05
N LEU A 148 -8.29 -8.25 7.04
CA LEU A 148 -9.06 -7.14 6.47
C LEU A 148 -9.41 -7.38 5.00
N TRP A 149 -8.47 -7.93 4.22
CA TRP A 149 -8.69 -8.24 2.81
C TRP A 149 -9.82 -9.25 2.58
N ARG A 150 -10.00 -10.23 3.49
CA ARG A 150 -11.07 -11.24 3.39
C ARG A 150 -12.47 -10.63 3.53
N PHE A 151 -12.60 -9.56 4.33
CA PHE A 151 -13.86 -8.83 4.51
C PHE A 151 -14.05 -7.68 3.52
N SER A 152 -13.04 -7.40 2.71
CA SER A 152 -13.10 -6.32 1.72
C SER A 152 -13.89 -6.70 0.48
N GLU A 153 -14.51 -5.70 -0.12
CA GLU A 153 -15.35 -5.84 -1.31
C GLU A 153 -14.76 -5.06 -2.49
N GLU A 154 -15.10 -5.46 -3.71
CA GLU A 154 -14.85 -4.62 -4.87
C GLU A 154 -15.84 -3.46 -4.86
N ASP A 155 -15.35 -2.23 -5.03
CA ASP A 155 -16.23 -1.06 -5.13
C ASP A 155 -16.55 -0.79 -6.61
N PRO A 156 -17.83 -0.82 -7.04
CA PRO A 156 -18.24 -0.56 -8.42
C PRO A 156 -17.75 0.80 -8.96
N ASN A 157 -17.59 1.80 -8.09
CA ASN A 157 -17.08 3.13 -8.47
C ASN A 157 -15.63 3.05 -8.98
N LEU A 158 -14.86 2.03 -8.56
CA LEU A 158 -13.49 1.82 -9.02
C LEU A 158 -13.43 1.29 -10.46
N ARG A 159 -14.48 0.61 -10.92
CA ARG A 159 -14.58 0.05 -12.27
C ARG A 159 -15.14 1.03 -13.30
N THR A 160 -15.83 2.07 -12.85
CA THR A 160 -16.50 3.02 -13.75
C THR A 160 -15.46 3.94 -14.40
N LEU A 161 -15.34 3.86 -15.72
CA LEU A 161 -14.66 4.87 -16.51
C LEU A 161 -15.56 6.11 -16.51
N SER A 162 -15.29 7.07 -15.64
CA SER A 162 -15.82 8.42 -15.83
C SER A 162 -15.18 8.96 -17.10
N LEU A 163 -15.98 9.05 -18.17
CA LEU A 163 -15.66 9.67 -19.45
C LEU A 163 -15.47 11.18 -19.29
#